data_AF-A0A6M8NWE3-F1
#
_entry.id   AF-A0A6M8NWE3-F1
#
_cell.length_a   1.000
_cell.length_b   1.000
_cell.length_c   1.000
_cell.angle_alpha   90.00
_cell.angle_beta   90.00
_cell.angle_gamma   90.00
#
_symmetry.space_group_name_H-M   'P 1'
#
loop_
_entity.id
_entity.type
_entity.pdbx_description
1 polymer ?
#
loop_
_entity_poly.entity_id
_entity_poly.type
_entity_poly.pdbx_seq_one_letter_code
_entity_poly.pdbx_strand_id
1 'polypeptide(L)' 'MNIEYRFLQKAIVDKNDVSFAYENKSYKNIKPLKLDSENRLTSDKGIFEFGKIKKFVVLKERF' A
#
# COMPACT_ATOMS: atom_id res chain seq x y z
N MET A 1 -12.22 -9.22 8.72
CA MET A 1 -10.91 -9.17 8.02
C MET A 1 -11.04 -8.20 6.85
N ASN A 2 -10.24 -7.14 6.80
CA ASN A 2 -10.35 -6.12 5.76
C ASN A 2 -9.72 -6.65 4.44
N ILE A 3 -10.49 -6.67 3.35
CA ILE A 3 -10.05 -7.27 2.08
C ILE A 3 -8.89 -6.49 1.44
N GLU A 4 -8.88 -5.17 1.60
CA GLU A 4 -7.81 -4.29 1.13
C GLU A 4 -6.47 -4.63 1.78
N TYR A 5 -6.50 -5.03 3.06
CA TYR A 5 -5.30 -5.45 3.79
C TYR A 5 -4.68 -6.70 3.17
N ARG A 6 -5.51 -7.69 2.79
CA ARG A 6 -5.05 -8.89 2.09
C ARG A 6 -4.47 -8.55 0.71
N PHE A 7 -5.09 -7.62 -0.01
CA PHE A 7 -4.55 -7.17 -1.30
C PHE A 7 -3.19 -6.49 -1.14
N LEU A 8 -3.01 -5.67 -0.10
CA LEU A 8 -1.72 -5.05 0.19
C LEU A 8 -0.64 -6.09 0.53
N GLN A 9 -0.95 -7.05 1.39
CA GLN A 9 -0.02 -8.15 1.71
C GLN A 9 0.39 -8.92 0.45
N LYS A 10 -0.58 -9.23 -0.42
CA LYS A 10 -0.32 -9.88 -1.70
C LYS A 10 0.51 -9.01 -2.65
N ALA A 11 0.25 -7.71 -2.71
CA ALA A 11 1.02 -6.77 -3.53
C ALA A 11 2.50 -6.71 -3.11
N ILE A 12 2.79 -6.76 -1.80
CA ILE A 12 4.16 -6.84 -1.27
C ILE A 12 4.84 -8.14 -1.73
N VAL A 13 4.17 -9.28 -1.59
CA VAL A 13 4.70 -10.61 -1.96
C VAL A 13 4.97 -10.71 -3.46
N ASP A 14 3.99 -10.29 -4.26
CA ASP A 14 4.04 -10.33 -5.72
C ASP A 14 4.89 -9.18 -6.33
N LYS A 15 5.39 -8.27 -5.47
CA LYS A 15 6.10 -7.04 -5.83
C LYS A 15 5.36 -6.18 -6.85
N ASN A 16 4.04 -6.05 -6.68
CA ASN A 16 3.24 -5.12 -7.47
C ASN A 16 3.25 -3.73 -6.83
N ASP A 17 3.31 -2.70 -7.66
CA ASP A 17 3.11 -1.33 -7.20
C ASP A 17 1.67 -1.12 -6.72
N VAL A 18 1.48 -0.11 -5.88
CA VAL A 18 0.17 0.29 -5.37
C VAL A 18 -0.07 1.78 -5.56
N SER A 19 -1.34 2.15 -5.57
CA SER A 19 -1.81 3.53 -5.58
C SER A 19 -2.88 3.72 -4.53
N PHE A 20 -2.87 4.86 -3.87
CA PHE A 20 -3.87 5.19 -2.86
C PHE A 20 -3.89 6.68 -2.56
N ALA A 21 -4.99 7.14 -1.94
CA ALA A 21 -5.08 8.45 -1.33
C ALA A 21 -4.74 8.37 0.17
N TYR A 22 -4.01 9.35 0.68
CA TYR A 22 -3.64 9.49 2.08
C TYR A 22 -3.65 10.97 2.46
N GLU A 23 -4.43 11.34 3.49
CA GLU A 23 -4.54 12.72 4.00
C GLU A 23 -4.71 13.78 2.89
N ASN A 24 -5.69 13.58 2.01
CA ASN A 24 -6.03 14.43 0.86
C ASN A 24 -4.97 14.50 -0.27
N LYS A 25 -3.89 13.73 -0.18
CA LYS A 25 -2.90 13.58 -1.26
C LYS A 25 -3.08 12.24 -1.96
N SER A 26 -2.86 12.23 -3.27
CA SER A 26 -2.87 11.00 -4.07
C SER A 26 -1.44 10.53 -4.28
N TYR A 27 -1.20 9.25 -4.01
CA TYR A 27 0.06 8.56 -4.20
C TYR A 27 -0.12 7.48 -5.26
N LYS A 28 0.80 7.43 -6.23
CA LYS A 28 0.78 6.48 -7.34
C LYS A 28 2.17 5.86 -7.51
N ASN A 29 2.20 4.65 -8.07
CA ASN A 29 3.41 3.86 -8.31
C ASN A 29 4.30 3.78 -7.05
N ILE A 30 3.65 3.45 -5.93
CA ILE A 30 4.30 3.26 -4.64
C ILE A 30 4.72 1.80 -4.54
N LYS A 31 5.95 1.55 -4.12
CA LYS A 31 6.48 0.20 -3.90
C LYS A 31 6.19 -0.21 -2.46
N PRO A 32 5.16 -1.04 -2.18
CA PRO A 32 4.91 -1.49 -0.82
C PRO A 32 6.00 -2.50 -0.43
N LEU A 33 6.83 -2.17 0.54
CA LEU A 33 7.97 -3.00 0.93
C LEU A 33 7.65 -3.92 2.09
N LYS A 34 6.96 -3.40 3.10
CA LYS A 34 6.64 -4.15 4.32
C LYS A 34 5.40 -3.58 5.01
N LEU A 35 4.68 -4.46 5.69
CA LEU A 35 3.57 -4.10 6.57
C LEU A 35 3.93 -4.53 7.99
N ASP A 36 4.00 -3.58 8.92
CA ASP A 36 4.35 -3.85 10.31
C ASP A 36 3.11 -4.21 11.14
N SER A 37 3.34 -4.77 12.35
CA SER A 37 2.29 -5.25 13.26
C SER A 37 1.30 -4.16 13.70
N GLU A 38 1.68 -2.89 13.59
CA GLU A 38 0.80 -1.73 13.85
C GLU A 38 -0.02 -1.30 12.60
N ASN A 39 -0.07 -2.11 11.54
CA ASN A 39 -0.69 -1.79 10.26
C ASN A 39 -0.09 -0.55 9.58
N ARG A 40 1.23 -0.34 9.74
CA ARG A 40 1.98 0.70 9.02
C ARG A 40 2.62 0.10 7.78
N LEU A 41 2.32 0.69 6.62
CA LEU A 41 2.91 0.36 5.33
C LEU A 41 4.21 1.15 5.16
N THR A 42 5.33 0.44 5.11
CA THR A 42 6.62 1.00 4.69
C THR A 42 6.76 0.85 3.17
N SER A 43 7.13 1.93 2.50
CA SER A 43 7.30 2.01 1.05
C SER A 43 8.54 2.81 0.64
N ASP A 44 8.84 2.84 -0.66
CA ASP A 44 9.90 3.68 -1.24
C ASP A 44 9.67 5.19 -1.05
N LYS A 45 8.43 5.62 -0.81
CA LYS A 45 8.07 7.04 -0.59
C LYS A 45 7.90 7.42 0.88
N GLY A 46 8.01 6.46 1.80
CA GLY A 46 7.83 6.69 3.24
C GLY A 46 6.90 5.69 3.90
N ILE A 47 6.41 6.06 5.09
CA ILE A 47 5.59 5.22 5.95
C ILE A 47 4.16 5.77 6.00
N PHE A 48 3.18 4.89 5.82
CA PHE A 48 1.76 5.24 5.78
C PHE A 48 0.95 4.38 6.74
N GLU A 49 0.05 4.99 7.51
CA GLU A 49 -0.89 4.25 8.36
C GLU A 49 -2.02 3.67 7.51
N PHE A 50 -2.17 2.34 7.47
CA PHE A 50 -3.16 1.68 6.62
C PHE A 50 -4.61 2.13 6.91
N GLY A 51 -4.92 2.45 8.17
CA GLY A 51 -6.25 2.96 8.55
C GLY A 51 -6.63 4.32 7.95
N LYS A 52 -5.64 5.10 7.47
CA LYS A 52 -5.86 6.40 6.80
C LYS A 52 -5.81 6.31 5.28
N ILE A 53 -5.41 5.16 4.74
CA ILE A 53 -5.38 4.89 3.30
C ILE A 53 -6.81 4.81 2.77
N LYS A 54 -7.07 5.47 1.65
CA LYS A 54 -8.35 5.45 0.93
C LYS A 54 -8.11 5.15 -0.54
N LYS A 55 -9.13 4.61 -1.23
CA LYS A 55 -9.07 4.34 -2.68
C LYS A 55 -7.84 3.49 -3.06
N PHE A 56 -7.59 2.43 -2.30
CA PHE A 56 -6.44 1.56 -2.52
C PHE A 56 -6.61 0.75 -3.80
N VAL A 57 -5.57 0.72 -4.63
CA VAL A 57 -5.53 -0.01 -5.90
C VAL A 57 -4.17 -0.67 -6.04
N VAL A 58 -4.16 -1.96 -6.37
CA VAL A 58 -2.94 -2.67 -6.80
C VAL A 58 -2.76 -2.44 -8.29
N LEU A 59 -1.58 -1.97 -8.69
CA LEU A 59 -1.23 -1.74 -10.08
C LEU A 59 -0.73 -3.05 -10.72
N LYS A 60 -0.77 -3.11 -12.05
CA LYS A 60 -0.20 -4.22 -12.82
C LYS A 60 1.33 -4.15 -12.93
N GLU A 61 1.89 -2.96 -12.68
CA GLU A 61 3.33 -2.71 -12.72
C GLU A 61 4.02 -3.37 -11.52
N ARG A 62 5.22 -3.90 -11.74
CA ARG A 62 6.02 -4.63 -10.74
C ARG A 62 7.40 -4.01 -10.58
N PHE A 63 8.02 -4.22 -9.42
CA PHE A 63 9.33 -3.68 -9.06
C PHE A 63 10.31 -4.71 -8.47
#